data_AF-A0A918TTG5-F1
#
_entry.id   AF-A0A918TTG5-F1
#
_cell.length_a   1.000
_cell.length_b   1.000
_cell.length_c   1.000
_cell.angle_alpha   90.00
_cell.angle_beta   90.00
_cell.angle_gamma   90.00
#
_symmetry.space_group_name_H-M   'P 1'
#
loop_
_entity.id
_entity.type
_entity.pdbx_description
1 polymer ?
#
loop_
_entity_poly.entity_id
_entity_poly.type
_entity_poly.pdbx_seq_one_letter_code
_entity_poly.pdbx_strand_id
1 'polypeptide(L)' 'MDMYSILRHFADSWFLIAMTLFFLGTVLWAFRPGSRAVHQETASIPFRHEDRPAVAAPDQKGGAK' A
#
# COMPACT_ATOMS: atom_id res chain seq x y z
N MET A 1 7.12 -11.02 49.42
CA MET A 1 7.25 -10.86 47.96
C MET A 1 7.37 -9.39 47.68
N ASP A 2 8.58 -8.93 47.37
CA ASP A 2 8.84 -7.49 47.20
C ASP A 2 8.43 -7.01 45.81
N MET A 3 8.09 -5.72 45.68
CA MET A 3 7.58 -5.12 44.44
C MET A 3 8.49 -5.34 43.23
N TYR A 4 9.81 -5.34 43.47
CA TYR A 4 10.82 -5.65 42.45
C TYR A 4 10.63 -7.05 41.84
N SER A 5 10.29 -8.05 42.66
CA SER A 5 10.08 -9.42 42.19
C SER A 5 8.87 -9.52 41.28
N ILE A 6 7.78 -8.79 41.58
CA ILE A 6 6.56 -8.76 40.76
C ILE A 6 6.87 -8.15 39.38
N LEU A 7 7.53 -6.99 39.38
CA LEU A 7 7.93 -6.32 38.15
C LEU A 7 8.89 -7.17 37.32
N ARG A 8 9.83 -7.86 37.98
CA ARG A 8 10.77 -8.76 37.31
C ARG A 8 10.07 -9.96 36.69
N HIS A 9 9.15 -10.62 37.36
CA HIS A 9 8.40 -11.73 36.77
C HIS A 9 7.55 -11.29 35.57
N PHE A 10 7.03 -10.06 35.59
CA PHE A 10 6.33 -9.50 34.44
C PHE A 10 7.28 -9.18 33.28
N ALA A 11 8.45 -8.60 33.57
CA ALA A 11 9.47 -8.26 32.59
C ALA A 11 10.18 -9.49 31.98
N ASP A 12 10.40 -10.53 32.79
CA ASP A 12 11.00 -11.81 32.37
C ASP A 12 10.02 -12.65 31.51
N SER A 13 8.81 -12.14 31.25
CA SER A 13 7.88 -12.77 30.31
C SER A 13 8.30 -12.55 28.86
N TRP A 14 7.90 -13.48 27.99
CA TRP A 14 8.17 -13.39 26.55
C TRP A 14 7.50 -12.19 25.84
N PHE A 15 6.66 -11.44 26.56
CA PHE A 15 5.88 -10.34 26.05
C PHE A 15 6.72 -9.16 25.55
N LEU A 16 7.81 -8.82 26.23
CA LEU A 16 8.69 -7.72 25.81
C LEU A 16 9.32 -7.98 24.43
N ILE A 17 9.72 -9.22 24.17
CA ILE A 17 10.25 -9.64 22.87
C ILE A 17 9.16 -9.57 21.80
N ALA A 18 7.97 -10.10 22.08
CA ALA A 18 6.85 -10.07 21.15
C ALA A 18 6.47 -8.63 20.75
N MET A 19 6.39 -7.70 21.70
CA MET A 19 6.07 -6.29 21.44
C MET A 19 7.15 -5.60 20.61
N THR A 20 8.42 -5.89 20.89
CA THR A 20 9.56 -5.33 20.13
C THR A 20 9.56 -5.83 18.68
N LEU A 21 9.37 -7.14 18.47
CA LEU A 21 9.29 -7.73 17.13
C LEU A 21 8.08 -7.21 16.36
N PHE A 22 6.93 -7.08 17.03
CA PHE A 22 5.74 -6.48 16.43
C PHE A 22 6.02 -5.05 15.98
N PHE A 23 6.57 -4.21 16.86
CA PHE A 23 6.92 -2.82 16.53
C PHE A 23 7.85 -2.74 15.31
N LEU A 24 8.94 -3.50 15.31
CA LEU A 24 9.86 -3.56 14.17
C LEU A 24 9.16 -4.08 12.90
N GLY A 25 8.30 -5.09 13.02
CA GLY A 25 7.50 -5.60 11.91
C GLY A 25 6.61 -4.52 11.30
N THR A 26 5.93 -3.72 12.12
CA THR A 26 5.08 -2.61 11.67
C THR A 26 5.90 -1.50 11.02
N VAL A 27 7.05 -1.16 11.58
CA VAL A 27 7.98 -0.17 11.00
C VAL A 27 8.46 -0.63 9.62
N LEU A 28 8.93 -1.87 9.50
CA LEU A 28 9.36 -2.45 8.23
C LEU A 28 8.22 -2.53 7.22
N TRP A 29 7.00 -2.83 7.67
CA TRP A 29 5.81 -2.84 6.83
C TRP A 29 5.43 -1.44 6.35
N ALA A 30 5.52 -0.41 7.18
CA ALA A 30 5.27 0.98 6.79
C ALA A 30 6.27 1.47 5.73
N PHE A 31 7.53 1.01 5.80
CA PHE A 31 8.54 1.29 4.79
C PHE A 31 8.50 0.37 3.57
N ARG A 32 7.65 -0.68 3.56
CA ARG A 32 7.46 -1.56 2.39
C ARG A 32 6.87 -0.72 1.25
N PRO A 33 7.60 -0.52 0.13
CA PRO A 33 7.15 0.35 -0.95
C PRO A 33 6.13 -0.35 -1.85
N GLY A 34 5.03 -0.87 -1.28
CA GLY A 34 4.00 -1.63 -2.01
C GLY A 34 3.03 -0.76 -2.82
N SER A 35 2.85 0.51 -2.45
CA SER A 35 1.85 1.40 -3.08
C SER A 35 2.38 2.19 -4.28
N ARG A 36 3.69 2.15 -4.56
CA ARG A 36 4.28 2.95 -5.65
C ARG A 36 3.79 2.53 -7.03
N ALA A 37 3.46 1.24 -7.23
CA ALA A 37 3.00 0.74 -8.52
C ALA A 37 1.57 1.19 -8.87
N VAL A 38 0.65 1.17 -7.91
CA VAL A 38 -0.76 1.51 -8.14
C VAL A 38 -0.95 3.02 -8.36
N HIS A 39 -0.17 3.86 -7.67
CA HIS A 39 -0.25 5.31 -7.86
C HIS A 39 0.33 5.78 -9.20
N GLN A 40 1.31 5.06 -9.76
CA GLN A 40 1.83 5.32 -11.11
C GLN A 40 0.81 4.97 -12.19
N GLU A 41 0.04 3.89 -12.01
CA GLU A 41 -0.98 3.48 -12.98
C GLU A 41 -2.14 4.48 -13.02
N THR A 42 -2.67 4.92 -11.86
CA THR A 42 -3.76 5.91 -11.80
C THR A 42 -3.35 7.28 -12.34
N ALA A 43 -2.13 7.73 -12.06
CA ALA A 43 -1.62 9.01 -12.58
C ALA A 43 -1.47 9.03 -14.11
N SER A 44 -1.38 7.86 -14.76
CA SER A 44 -1.33 7.76 -16.22
C SER A 44 -2.69 7.84 -16.89
N ILE A 45 -3.81 7.78 -16.15
CA ILE A 45 -5.17 7.79 -16.71
C ILE A 45 -5.50 9.11 -17.42
N PRO A 46 -5.23 10.31 -16.85
CA PRO A 46 -5.53 11.57 -17.54
C PRO A 46 -4.65 11.78 -18.78
N PHE A 47 -3.37 11.39 -18.71
CA PHE A 47 -2.39 11.62 -19.78
C PHE A 47 -2.36 10.53 -20.85
N ARG A 48 -3.14 9.45 -20.72
CA ARG A 48 -3.21 8.34 -21.69
C ARG A 48 -3.76 8.74 -23.06
N HIS A 49 -4.27 9.96 -23.21
CA HIS A 49 -4.90 10.45 -24.44
C HIS A 49 -4.18 11.66 -25.06
N GLU A 50 -3.02 12.05 -24.54
CA GLU A 50 -2.25 13.20 -25.03
C GLU A 50 -1.46 12.84 -26.31
N ASP A 51 -0.95 11.60 -26.42
CA ASP A 51 -0.06 11.18 -27.51
C ASP A 51 -0.77 10.66 -28.78
N ARG A 52 -2.08 10.38 -28.71
CA ARG A 52 -2.89 10.13 -29.90
C ARG A 52 -4.30 10.67 -29.70
N PRO A 53 -4.78 11.57 -30.58
CA PRO A 53 -6.20 11.88 -30.58
C PRO A 53 -6.95 10.58 -30.82
N ALA A 54 -8.04 10.35 -30.09
CA ALA A 54 -8.99 9.32 -30.46
C ALA A 54 -9.40 9.61 -31.90
N VAL A 55 -8.92 8.79 -32.85
CA VAL A 55 -9.45 8.79 -34.22
C VAL A 55 -10.94 8.58 -34.02
N ALA A 56 -11.71 9.66 -34.20
CA ALA A 56 -13.14 9.63 -34.16
C ALA A 56 -13.54 8.47 -35.07
N ALA A 57 -14.10 7.43 -34.45
CA ALA A 57 -14.51 6.23 -35.13
C ALA A 57 -15.32 6.65 -36.36
N PRO A 58 -15.05 6.09 -37.55
CA PRO A 58 -15.83 6.42 -38.72
C PRO A 58 -17.27 6.07 -38.37
N ASP A 59 -18.12 7.08 -38.46
CA ASP A 59 -19.56 6.94 -38.50
C ASP A 59 -19.87 5.77 -39.47
N GLN A 60 -20.30 4.68 -38.86
CA GLN A 60 -21.07 3.65 -39.51
C GLN A 60 -22.53 4.00 -39.22
N LYS A 61 -23.22 4.71 -40.13
CA LYS A 61 -24.42 4.23 -40.82
C LYS A 61 -25.20 5.34 -41.53
N GLY A 62 -25.49 5.08 -42.80
CA GLY A 62 -26.64 5.61 -43.53
C GLY A 62 -26.21 6.31 -44.82
N GLY A 63 -26.62 5.90 -46.01
CA GLY A 63 -27.62 4.95 -46.45
C GLY A 63 -27.54 4.94 -47.97
N ALA A 64 -27.91 3.81 -48.54
CA ALA A 64 -27.83 3.59 -49.97
C ALA A 64 -28.69 4.57 -50.77
N LYS A 65 -28.19 4.83 -51.99
CA LYS A 65 -28.93 5.14 -53.22
C LYS A 65 -29.23 6.60 -53.54
#